data_AF-A0A8J8PZY8-F1
#
_entry.id   AF-A0A8J8PZY8-F1
#
_cell.length_a   1.000
_cell.length_b   1.000
_cell.length_c   1.000
_cell.angle_alpha   90.00
_cell.angle_beta   90.00
_cell.angle_gamma   90.00
#
_symmetry.space_group_name_H-M   'P 1'
#
loop_
_entity.id
_entity.type
_entity.pdbx_description
1 polymer ?
#
loop_
_entity_poly.entity_id
_entity_poly.type
_entity_poly.pdbx_seq_one_letter_code
_entity_poly.pdbx_strand_id
1 'polypeptide(L)' 'MSRLTEEPAQRQEIDHDEYDPIGTLALIGLYFLILAFLWVFMYFVEFLGNEPTVVGGFVTVVGVL' A
#
# COMPACT_ATOMS: atom_id res chain seq x y z
N MET A 1 26.30 47.58 -5.78
CA MET A 1 26.28 46.41 -4.88
C MET A 1 24.87 46.28 -4.30
N SER A 2 23.89 45.85 -5.12
CA SER A 2 22.53 45.57 -4.64
C SER A 2 22.49 44.14 -4.13
N ARG A 3 22.35 43.96 -2.82
CA ARG A 3 21.92 42.70 -2.24
C ARG A 3 20.52 42.43 -2.77
N LEU A 4 20.43 41.65 -3.84
CA LEU A 4 19.18 41.05 -4.28
C LEU A 4 18.85 40.00 -3.22
N THR A 5 17.98 40.43 -2.30
CA THR A 5 17.01 39.59 -1.62
C THR A 5 17.58 38.27 -1.10
N GLU A 6 18.14 38.31 0.12
CA GLU A 6 18.06 37.14 0.98
C GLU A 6 16.57 36.91 1.25
N GLU A 7 15.87 36.25 0.32
CA GLU A 7 14.58 35.65 0.64
C GLU A 7 14.88 34.68 1.78
N PRO A 8 14.32 34.87 2.98
CA PRO A 8 14.30 33.77 3.91
C PRO A 8 13.48 32.71 3.18
N ALA A 9 14.16 31.67 2.66
CA ALA A 9 13.52 30.41 2.35
C ALA A 9 12.94 29.94 3.68
N GLN A 10 11.72 30.41 3.97
CA GLN A 10 11.02 30.26 5.22
C GLN A 10 10.67 28.77 5.27
N ARG A 11 11.61 27.96 5.77
CA ARG A 11 11.31 26.64 6.30
C ARG A 11 10.46 26.88 7.53
N GLN A 12 9.17 27.04 7.29
CA GLN A 12 8.17 26.99 8.33
C GLN A 12 8.20 25.57 8.88
N GLU A 13 8.76 25.42 10.08
CA GLU A 13 8.72 24.17 10.83
C GLU A 13 7.24 23.92 11.14
N ILE A 14 6.66 22.92 10.49
CA ILE A 14 5.28 22.51 10.79
C ILE A 14 5.34 21.82 12.15
N ASP A 15 4.70 22.42 13.15
CA ASP A 15 4.56 21.82 14.47
C ASP A 15 3.70 20.55 14.36
N HIS A 16 4.12 19.49 15.04
CA HIS A 16 3.47 18.17 14.92
C HIS A 16 2.02 18.16 15.44
N ASP A 17 1.65 19.18 16.22
CA ASP A 17 0.32 19.37 16.78
C ASP A 17 -0.71 19.83 15.72
N GLU A 18 -0.24 20.35 14.59
CA GLU A 18 -1.08 20.83 13.48
C GLU A 18 -1.33 19.74 12.42
N TYR A 19 -0.67 18.58 12.56
CA TYR A 19 -0.86 17.43 11.68
C TYR A 19 -2.06 16.59 12.13
N ASP A 20 -3.15 16.63 11.35
CA ASP A 20 -4.31 15.74 11.51
C ASP A 20 -4.17 14.50 10.61
N PRO A 21 -3.85 13.31 11.15
CA PRO A 21 -3.61 12.11 10.36
C PRO A 21 -4.90 11.44 9.86
N ILE A 22 -6.10 11.95 10.17
CA ILE A 22 -7.36 11.29 9.81
C ILE A 22 -7.48 11.09 8.29
N GLY A 23 -7.09 12.08 7.50
CA GLY A 23 -7.10 11.98 6.03
C GLY A 23 -6.15 10.90 5.51
N THR A 24 -4.93 10.83 6.05
CA THR A 24 -3.95 9.80 5.69
C THR A 24 -4.42 8.41 6.11
N LEU A 25 -5.00 8.27 7.31
CA LEU A 25 -5.57 7.01 7.78
C LEU A 25 -6.74 6.55 6.90
N ALA A 26 -7.60 7.46 6.46
CA ALA A 26 -8.70 7.14 5.55
C ALA A 26 -8.17 6.63 4.19
N LEU A 27 -7.13 7.26 3.64
CA LEU A 27 -6.50 6.81 2.39
C LEU A 27 -5.86 5.42 2.53
N ILE A 28 -5.12 5.18 3.60
CA ILE A 28 -4.51 3.87 3.89
C ILE A 28 -5.59 2.82 4.10
N GLY A 29 -6.63 3.13 4.88
CA GLY A 29 -7.75 2.23 5.14
C GLY A 29 -8.50 1.85 3.87
N LEU A 30 -8.80 2.83 3.00
CA LEU A 30 -9.42 2.60 1.70
C LEU A 30 -8.54 1.74 0.80
N TYR A 31 -7.24 2.05 0.72
CA TYR A 31 -6.28 1.26 -0.04
C TYR A 31 -6.21 -0.19 0.44
N PHE A 32 -6.15 -0.40 1.75
CA PHE A 32 -6.14 -1.73 2.36
C PHE A 32 -7.42 -2.51 2.06
N LEU A 33 -8.59 -1.86 2.13
CA LEU A 33 -9.87 -2.47 1.78
C LEU A 33 -9.91 -2.92 0.31
N ILE A 34 -9.41 -2.09 -0.61
CA ILE A 34 -9.32 -2.45 -2.03
C ILE A 34 -8.39 -3.65 -2.22
N LEU A 35 -7.22 -3.65 -1.57
CA LEU A 35 -6.30 -4.79 -1.63
C LEU A 35 -6.91 -6.07 -1.08
N ALA A 36 -7.54 -6.02 0.10
CA ALA A 36 -8.19 -7.17 0.71
C ALA A 36 -9.35 -7.69 -0.18
N PHE A 37 -10.13 -6.79 -0.77
CA PHE A 37 -11.18 -7.14 -1.71
C PHE A 37 -10.63 -7.83 -2.96
N LEU A 38 -9.59 -7.27 -3.60
CA LEU A 38 -8.95 -7.88 -4.76
C LEU A 38 -8.30 -9.23 -4.42
N TRP A 39 -7.72 -9.35 -3.24
CA TRP A 39 -7.14 -10.60 -2.75
C TRP A 39 -8.20 -11.69 -2.58
N VAL A 40 -9.31 -11.39 -1.89
CA VAL A 40 -10.44 -12.32 -1.76
C VAL A 40 -11.08 -12.63 -3.12
N PHE A 41 -11.21 -11.64 -4.00
CA PHE A 41 -11.73 -11.82 -5.35
C PHE A 41 -10.85 -12.78 -6.16
N MET A 42 -9.53 -12.61 -6.13
CA MET A 42 -8.58 -13.52 -6.76
C MET A 42 -8.69 -14.94 -6.20
N TYR A 43 -8.86 -15.09 -4.88
CA TYR A 43 -9.12 -16.39 -4.26
C TYR A 43 -10.39 -17.04 -4.84
N PHE A 44 -11.48 -16.30 -4.98
CA PHE A 44 -12.69 -16.83 -5.60
C PHE A 44 -12.47 -17.25 -7.06
N VAL A 45 -11.74 -16.44 -7.85
CA VAL A 45 -11.41 -16.76 -9.25
C VAL A 45 -10.57 -18.04 -9.35
N GLU A 46 -9.62 -18.26 -8.43
CA GLU A 46 -8.75 -19.44 -8.43
C GLU A 46 -9.45 -20.69 -7.87
N PHE A 47 -10.27 -20.57 -6.82
CA PHE A 47 -10.72 -21.71 -6.04
C PHE A 47 -12.21 -22.08 -6.21
N LEU A 48 -13.08 -21.25 -6.80
CA LEU A 48 -14.50 -21.60 -7.02
C LEU A 48 -14.79 -22.33 -8.34
N GLY A 49 -13.83 -22.46 -9.26
CA GLY A 49 -14.15 -22.75 -10.66
C GLY A 49 -13.35 -23.82 -11.40
N ASN A 50 -12.08 -24.08 -11.10
CA ASN A 50 -11.30 -25.17 -11.72
C ASN A 50 -9.93 -25.31 -11.05
N GLU A 51 -9.61 -26.53 -10.60
CA GLU A 51 -8.28 -27.17 -10.54
C GLU A 51 -7.07 -26.38 -9.93
N PRO A 52 -6.43 -26.90 -8.86
CA PRO A 52 -5.45 -26.17 -8.05
C PRO A 52 -4.14 -25.89 -8.81
N THR A 53 -3.85 -24.63 -9.16
CA THR A 53 -2.76 -24.36 -10.14
C THR A 53 -1.59 -23.48 -9.71
N VAL A 54 -1.44 -23.05 -8.44
CA VAL A 54 -0.18 -22.39 -8.04
C VAL A 54 0.48 -22.96 -6.78
N VAL A 55 -0.27 -23.35 -5.74
CA VAL A 55 0.34 -23.94 -4.52
C VAL A 55 0.49 -25.47 -4.62
N GLY A 56 -0.40 -26.15 -5.35
CA GLY A 56 -0.39 -27.60 -5.48
C GLY A 56 0.85 -28.15 -6.17
N GLY A 57 1.26 -27.53 -7.29
CA GLY A 57 2.41 -27.96 -8.08
C GLY A 57 3.77 -27.69 -7.41
N PHE A 58 3.90 -26.58 -6.70
CA PHE A 58 5.17 -26.24 -6.03
C PHE A 58 5.43 -27.13 -4.80
N VAL A 59 4.38 -27.46 -4.03
CA VAL A 59 4.47 -28.38 -2.88
C VAL A 59 4.74 -29.82 -3.33
N THR A 60 4.17 -30.27 -4.46
CA THR A 60 4.46 -31.62 -4.99
C THR A 60 5.90 -31.76 -5.50
N VAL A 61 6.50 -30.72 -6.07
CA VAL A 61 7.89 -30.76 -6.57
C VAL A 61 8.90 -30.78 -5.42
N VAL A 62 8.66 -30.05 -4.33
CA VAL A 62 9.57 -30.00 -3.17
C VAL A 62 9.38 -31.21 -2.23
N GLY A 63 8.21 -31.84 -2.20
CA GLY A 63 7.94 -33.02 -1.36
C GLY A 63 8.35 -34.38 -1.97
N VAL A 64 8.80 -34.39 -3.23
CA VAL A 64 9.18 -35.62 -3.98
C VAL A 64 10.68 -35.66 -4.34
N LEU A 65 11.42 -34.59 -4.06
CA LEU A 65 12.90 -34.53 -4.10
C LEU A 65 13.49 -34.70 -2.70
#